data_AF-A0A9X4ARS8-F1
#
_entry.id   AF-A0A9X4ARS8-F1
#
_cell.length_a   1.000
_cell.length_b   1.000
_cell.length_c   1.000
_cell.angle_alpha   90.00
_cell.angle_beta   90.00
_cell.angle_gamma   90.00
#
_symmetry.space_group_name_H-M   'P 1'
#
loop_
_entity.id
_entity.type
_entity.pdbx_description
1 polymer ?
#
loop_
_entity_poly.entity_id
_entity_poly.type
_entity_poly.pdbx_seq_one_letter_code
_entity_poly.pdbx_strand_id
1 'polypeptide(L)'
;MKRASRGYTVIEVMMALAILAVGATGVIALQKVALIGNSNARIGDGARQVASTWAERLKTDALQWNDPLGISDIGETRWLAGSGTYDPVNPPGPAQWVLAPEVPGWSSPVADIHGADVPIADTTTNGVFCTHLQMARAVQKPLSLVGATHPIAVRALVRVIWRRDLAPITECRTTAPANIEENDARYGFYYLSTVVGQEEASN
;
A
#
# COMPACT_ATOMS: atom_id res chain seq x y z
N MET A 1 59.39 -32.63 -34.99
CA MET A 1 59.06 -33.03 -33.60
C MET A 1 57.55 -33.24 -33.50
N LYS A 2 57.08 -34.48 -33.29
CA LYS A 2 55.64 -34.75 -33.09
C LYS A 2 55.28 -34.44 -31.63
N ARG A 3 54.36 -33.51 -31.43
CA ARG A 3 53.86 -33.10 -30.11
C ARG A 3 53.00 -34.25 -29.56
N ALA A 4 53.44 -34.90 -28.49
CA ALA A 4 52.67 -35.96 -27.85
C ALA A 4 51.37 -35.38 -27.28
N SER A 5 50.21 -35.89 -27.72
CA SER A 5 48.92 -35.56 -27.13
C SER A 5 48.86 -36.17 -25.72
N ARG A 6 48.93 -35.33 -24.68
CA ARG A 6 48.67 -35.77 -23.30
C ARG A 6 47.18 -36.05 -23.17
N GLY A 7 46.81 -37.31 -22.93
CA GLY A 7 45.45 -37.69 -22.58
C GLY A 7 45.11 -37.19 -21.17
N TYR A 8 43.89 -36.71 -20.97
CA TYR A 8 43.40 -36.33 -19.65
C TYR A 8 43.22 -37.58 -18.78
N THR A 9 43.62 -37.49 -17.53
CA THR A 9 43.40 -38.59 -16.57
C THR A 9 41.93 -38.62 -16.14
N VAL A 10 41.41 -39.80 -15.80
CA VAL A 10 40.04 -39.94 -15.27
C VAL A 10 39.81 -39.03 -14.06
N ILE A 11 40.84 -38.85 -13.23
CA ILE A 11 40.81 -37.97 -12.05
C ILE A 11 40.59 -36.51 -12.44
N GLU A 12 41.27 -35.99 -13.47
CA GLU A 12 41.06 -34.62 -13.96
C GLU A 12 39.63 -34.41 -14.46
N VAL A 13 39.07 -35.40 -15.17
CA VAL A 13 37.69 -35.32 -15.67
C VAL A 13 36.70 -35.34 -14.51
N MET A 14 36.89 -36.21 -13.51
CA MET A 14 36.01 -36.24 -12.34
C MET A 14 36.09 -34.97 -11.49
N MET A 15 37.29 -34.40 -11.33
CA MET A 15 37.47 -33.13 -10.64
C MET A 15 36.80 -31.97 -11.40
N ALA A 16 36.94 -31.93 -12.73
CA ALA A 16 36.29 -30.93 -13.57
C ALA A 16 34.75 -31.05 -13.49
N LEU A 17 34.20 -32.27 -13.50
CA LEU A 17 32.78 -32.52 -13.33
C LEU A 17 32.27 -32.09 -11.95
N ALA A 18 33.05 -32.34 -10.88
CA ALA A 18 32.68 -31.92 -9.54
C ALA A 18 32.64 -30.38 -9.41
N ILE A 19 33.66 -29.68 -9.94
CA ILE A 19 33.69 -28.21 -9.95
C ILE A 19 32.56 -27.65 -10.79
N LEU A 20 32.29 -28.26 -11.96
CA LEU A 20 31.16 -27.86 -12.82
C LEU A 20 29.82 -28.02 -12.09
N ALA A 21 29.61 -29.12 -11.37
CA ALA A 21 28.39 -29.36 -10.61
C ALA A 21 28.19 -28.34 -9.48
N VAL A 22 29.24 -28.03 -8.72
CA VAL A 22 29.20 -26.99 -7.68
C VAL A 22 28.96 -25.60 -8.29
N GLY A 23 29.61 -25.28 -9.41
CA GLY A 23 29.40 -24.02 -10.13
C GLY A 23 27.97 -23.89 -10.66
N ALA A 24 27.43 -24.93 -11.27
CA ALA A 24 26.07 -24.94 -11.82
C ALA A 24 25.01 -24.76 -10.71
N THR A 25 25.14 -25.46 -9.58
CA THR A 25 24.23 -25.29 -8.44
C THR A 25 24.31 -23.88 -7.85
N GLY A 26 25.51 -23.30 -7.76
CA GLY A 26 25.70 -21.91 -7.35
C GLY A 26 24.97 -20.91 -8.25
N VAL A 27 25.08 -21.07 -9.58
CA VAL A 27 24.39 -20.19 -10.54
C VAL A 27 22.87 -20.32 -10.44
N ILE A 28 22.34 -21.54 -10.32
CA ILE A 28 20.89 -21.78 -10.18
C ILE A 28 20.36 -21.14 -8.90
N ALA A 29 21.09 -21.24 -7.79
CA ALA A 29 20.71 -20.61 -6.53
C ALA A 29 20.65 -19.08 -6.67
N LEU A 30 21.64 -18.46 -7.30
CA LEU A 30 21.66 -17.02 -7.55
C LEU A 30 20.51 -16.56 -8.45
N GLN A 31 20.20 -17.31 -9.51
CA GLN A 31 19.06 -17.02 -10.39
C GLN A 31 17.74 -17.05 -9.63
N LYS A 32 17.53 -18.05 -8.76
CA LYS A 32 16.32 -18.14 -7.93
C LYS A 32 16.18 -16.93 -7.00
N VAL A 33 17.26 -16.54 -6.32
CA VAL A 33 17.25 -15.37 -5.42
C VAL A 33 16.96 -14.08 -6.20
N ALA A 34 17.58 -13.90 -7.37
CA ALA A 34 17.34 -12.74 -8.22
C ALA A 34 15.89 -12.64 -8.70
N LEU A 35 15.28 -13.77 -9.10
CA LEU A 35 13.87 -13.83 -9.52
C LEU A 35 12.92 -13.46 -8.36
N ILE A 36 13.14 -14.01 -7.17
CA ILE A 36 12.32 -13.70 -5.98
C ILE A 36 12.47 -12.23 -5.62
N GLY A 37 13.71 -11.70 -5.63
CA GLY A 37 13.99 -10.30 -5.34
C GLY A 37 13.28 -9.35 -6.30
N ASN A 38 13.35 -9.63 -7.61
CA ASN A 38 12.70 -8.80 -8.63
C ASN A 38 11.16 -8.83 -8.51
N SER A 39 10.58 -9.99 -8.20
CA SER A 39 9.14 -10.11 -7.97
C SER A 39 8.70 -9.27 -6.77
N ASN A 40 9.41 -9.38 -5.64
CA ASN A 40 9.11 -8.62 -4.43
C ASN A 40 9.25 -7.12 -4.64
N ALA A 41 10.29 -6.68 -5.38
CA ALA A 41 10.49 -5.28 -5.73
C ALA A 41 9.30 -4.73 -6.54
N ARG A 42 8.89 -5.46 -7.58
CA ARG A 42 7.76 -5.05 -8.43
C ARG A 42 6.45 -4.90 -7.64
N ILE A 43 6.18 -5.81 -6.70
CA ILE A 43 4.98 -5.74 -5.86
C ILE A 43 5.06 -4.55 -4.90
N GLY A 44 6.24 -4.31 -4.32
CA GLY A 44 6.49 -3.15 -3.46
C GLY A 44 6.28 -1.82 -4.19
N ASP A 45 6.75 -1.73 -5.43
CA ASP A 45 6.54 -0.55 -6.29
C ASP A 45 5.05 -0.36 -6.61
N GLY A 46 4.32 -1.43 -6.93
CA GLY A 46 2.87 -1.39 -7.12
C GLY A 46 2.12 -0.92 -5.88
N ALA A 47 2.45 -1.44 -4.70
CA ALA A 47 1.84 -1.02 -3.44
C ALA A 47 2.10 0.47 -3.13
N ARG A 48 3.32 0.94 -3.42
CA ARG A 48 3.69 2.36 -3.27
C ARG A 48 2.93 3.26 -4.24
N GLN A 49 2.77 2.83 -5.49
CA GLN A 49 1.98 3.55 -6.49
C GLN A 49 0.53 3.68 -6.04
N VAL A 50 -0.11 2.58 -5.61
CA VAL A 50 -1.48 2.59 -5.08
C VAL A 50 -1.61 3.52 -3.87
N ALA A 51 -0.68 3.45 -2.92
CA ALA A 51 -0.69 4.32 -1.74
C ALA A 51 -0.56 5.81 -2.12
N SER A 52 0.30 6.12 -3.08
CA SER A 52 0.49 7.48 -3.58
C SER A 52 -0.76 8.00 -4.29
N THR A 53 -1.40 7.19 -5.13
CA THR A 53 -2.67 7.52 -5.78
C THR A 53 -3.75 7.84 -4.74
N TRP A 54 -3.85 7.04 -3.67
CA TRP A 54 -4.79 7.31 -2.58
C TRP A 54 -4.47 8.59 -1.81
N ALA A 55 -3.20 8.88 -1.56
CA ALA A 55 -2.81 10.16 -0.95
C ALA A 55 -3.20 11.36 -1.84
N GLU A 56 -3.02 11.26 -3.15
CA GLU A 56 -3.43 12.33 -4.09
C GLU A 56 -4.95 12.46 -4.19
N ARG A 57 -5.72 11.36 -4.09
CA ARG A 57 -7.19 11.42 -3.98
C ARG A 57 -7.62 12.19 -2.74
N LEU A 58 -7.04 11.88 -1.59
CA LEU A 58 -7.34 12.58 -0.34
C LEU A 58 -6.99 14.07 -0.41
N LYS A 59 -5.86 14.43 -1.05
CA LYS A 59 -5.51 15.83 -1.30
C LYS A 59 -6.49 16.52 -2.25
N THR A 60 -6.91 15.84 -3.31
CA THR A 60 -7.88 16.38 -4.27
C THR A 60 -9.24 16.60 -3.60
N ASP A 61 -9.65 15.69 -2.72
CA ASP A 61 -10.87 15.82 -1.92
C ASP A 61 -10.84 17.03 -0.98
N ALA A 62 -9.67 17.30 -0.40
CA ALA A 62 -9.51 18.43 0.50
C ALA A 62 -9.64 19.78 -0.20
N LEU A 63 -9.52 19.84 -1.52
CA LEU A 63 -9.86 21.05 -2.28
C LEU A 63 -11.38 21.33 -2.28
N GLN A 64 -12.20 20.31 -2.02
CA GLN A 64 -13.64 20.51 -1.83
C GLN A 64 -13.99 20.86 -0.40
N TRP A 65 -13.10 20.53 0.54
CA TRP A 65 -13.30 20.79 1.96
C TRP A 65 -13.13 22.28 2.26
N ASN A 66 -14.25 22.93 2.60
CA ASN A 66 -14.36 24.34 2.93
C ASN A 66 -15.19 24.56 4.20
N ASP A 67 -15.17 25.80 4.71
CA ASP A 67 -15.94 26.20 5.88
C ASP A 67 -16.78 27.46 5.56
N PRO A 68 -17.80 27.35 4.69
CA PRO A 68 -18.70 28.47 4.43
C PRO A 68 -19.34 28.93 5.74
N LEU A 69 -19.16 30.22 6.08
CA LEU A 69 -19.67 30.82 7.32
C LEU A 69 -19.13 30.16 8.61
N GLY A 70 -18.00 29.46 8.54
CA GLY A 70 -17.38 28.78 9.69
C GLY A 70 -18.06 27.49 10.11
N ILE A 71 -18.89 26.90 9.23
CA ILE A 71 -19.47 25.56 9.39
C ILE A 71 -18.72 24.63 8.44
N SER A 72 -18.11 23.59 9.00
CA SER A 72 -17.30 22.68 8.18
C SER A 72 -18.14 21.75 7.32
N ASP A 73 -17.87 21.72 6.02
CA ASP A 73 -18.54 20.90 5.03
C ASP A 73 -17.83 19.57 4.76
N ILE A 74 -16.87 19.16 5.60
CA ILE A 74 -16.10 17.92 5.41
C ILE A 74 -16.96 16.66 5.22
N GLY A 75 -18.20 16.66 5.71
CA GLY A 75 -19.16 15.57 5.46
C GLY A 75 -19.62 15.44 4.00
N GLU A 76 -19.43 16.47 3.18
CA GLU A 76 -19.76 16.50 1.74
C GLU A 76 -18.60 16.00 0.86
N THR A 77 -17.41 15.86 1.43
CA THR A 77 -16.25 15.29 0.74
C THR A 77 -16.44 13.79 0.47
N ARG A 78 -15.77 13.26 -0.55
CA ARG A 78 -16.02 11.88 -1.01
C ARG A 78 -15.31 10.82 -0.16
N TRP A 79 -14.11 11.15 0.29
CA TRP A 79 -13.21 10.24 1.01
C TRP A 79 -12.92 10.74 2.43
N LEU A 80 -12.83 12.06 2.65
CA LEU A 80 -12.53 12.66 3.97
C LEU A 80 -13.74 12.67 4.92
N ALA A 81 -14.96 12.45 4.44
CA ALA A 81 -16.18 12.42 5.26
C ALA A 81 -16.11 11.37 6.38
N GLY A 82 -15.37 10.28 6.16
CA GLY A 82 -15.11 9.23 7.16
C GLY A 82 -14.07 9.59 8.22
N SER A 83 -13.50 10.81 8.21
CA SER A 83 -12.48 11.22 9.18
C SER A 83 -13.09 11.44 10.57
N GLY A 84 -12.53 10.75 11.57
CA GLY A 84 -12.89 10.92 12.97
C GLY A 84 -12.18 12.11 13.63
N THR A 85 -12.69 12.59 14.76
CA THR A 85 -11.98 13.56 15.60
C THR A 85 -10.78 12.89 16.27
N TYR A 86 -9.62 13.54 16.25
CA TYR A 86 -8.45 13.03 16.98
C TYR A 86 -8.67 13.16 18.49
N ASP A 87 -8.59 12.04 19.21
CA ASP A 87 -8.56 11.99 20.68
C ASP A 87 -7.12 11.72 21.14
N PRO A 88 -6.47 12.66 21.85
CA PRO A 88 -5.11 12.46 22.36
C PRO A 88 -5.04 11.44 23.49
N VAL A 89 -6.15 11.15 24.19
CA VAL A 89 -6.24 10.16 25.25
C VAL A 89 -6.37 8.75 24.66
N ASN A 90 -7.11 8.62 23.56
CA ASN A 90 -7.30 7.37 22.82
C ASN A 90 -6.84 7.55 21.36
N PRO A 91 -5.52 7.60 21.12
CA PRO A 91 -5.01 7.80 19.77
C PRO A 91 -5.45 6.65 18.84
N PRO A 92 -5.53 6.91 17.52
CA PRO A 92 -6.00 5.91 16.57
C PRO A 92 -5.26 4.58 16.64
N GLY A 93 -5.95 3.55 17.12
CA GLY A 93 -5.44 2.19 17.23
C GLY A 93 -5.74 1.32 16.00
N PRO A 94 -5.27 0.07 15.98
CA PRO A 94 -5.46 -0.85 14.86
C PRO A 94 -6.94 -1.18 14.56
N ALA A 95 -7.84 -1.00 15.52
CA ALA A 95 -9.29 -1.16 15.31
C ALA A 95 -9.92 -0.01 14.50
N GLN A 96 -9.22 1.11 14.30
CA GLN A 96 -9.73 2.28 13.57
C GLN A 96 -9.34 2.31 12.08
N TRP A 97 -8.70 1.24 11.59
CA TRP A 97 -8.54 1.07 10.15
C TRP A 97 -9.90 0.83 9.50
N VAL A 98 -10.25 1.67 8.55
CA VAL A 98 -11.44 1.52 7.72
C VAL A 98 -11.05 1.14 6.30
N LEU A 99 -11.92 0.40 5.62
CA LEU A 99 -11.76 0.17 4.19
C LEU A 99 -11.84 1.51 3.45
N ALA A 100 -10.95 1.74 2.49
CA ALA A 100 -11.01 2.96 1.70
C ALA A 100 -12.38 3.06 1.00
N PRO A 101 -13.09 4.20 1.09
CA PRO A 101 -14.45 4.28 0.57
C PRO A 101 -14.44 4.18 -0.95
N GLU A 102 -15.38 3.41 -1.48
CA GLU A 102 -15.54 3.25 -2.91
C GLU A 102 -16.45 4.34 -3.46
N VAL A 103 -16.02 4.93 -4.57
CA VAL A 103 -16.78 5.94 -5.30
C VAL A 103 -16.92 5.40 -6.72
N PRO A 104 -18.12 4.91 -7.11
CA PRO A 104 -18.33 4.27 -8.40
C PRO A 104 -17.82 5.14 -9.57
N GLY A 105 -16.90 4.59 -10.36
CA GLY A 105 -16.29 5.28 -11.50
C GLY A 105 -15.12 6.21 -11.18
N TRP A 106 -14.74 6.36 -9.91
CA TRP A 106 -13.66 7.27 -9.49
C TRP A 106 -12.55 6.60 -8.68
N SER A 107 -12.93 5.69 -7.79
CA SER A 107 -11.97 5.01 -6.90
C SER A 107 -12.52 3.68 -6.41
N SER A 108 -11.64 2.69 -6.26
CA SER A 108 -11.93 1.44 -5.57
C SER A 108 -10.89 1.18 -4.48
N PRO A 109 -11.26 0.61 -3.32
CA PRO A 109 -10.29 0.16 -2.32
C PRO A 109 -9.38 -0.96 -2.83
N VAL A 110 -9.80 -1.66 -3.89
CA VAL A 110 -9.08 -2.77 -4.49
C VAL A 110 -8.39 -2.31 -5.76
N ALA A 111 -7.13 -2.67 -5.92
CA ALA A 111 -6.35 -2.39 -7.12
C ALA A 111 -5.69 -3.67 -7.70
N ASP A 112 -5.43 -3.65 -9.01
CA ASP A 112 -4.79 -4.75 -9.73
C ASP A 112 -3.26 -4.74 -9.55
N ILE A 113 -2.56 -5.70 -10.18
CA ILE A 113 -1.09 -5.79 -10.10
C ILE A 113 -0.36 -4.56 -10.70
N HIS A 114 -1.06 -3.74 -11.48
CA HIS A 114 -0.55 -2.50 -12.08
C HIS A 114 -0.93 -1.25 -11.28
N GLY A 115 -1.66 -1.42 -10.18
CA GLY A 115 -2.13 -0.32 -9.33
C GLY A 115 -3.33 0.43 -9.90
N ALA A 116 -4.03 -0.12 -10.89
CA ALA A 116 -5.29 0.41 -11.39
C ALA A 116 -6.45 -0.08 -10.51
N ASP A 117 -7.47 0.77 -10.31
CA ASP A 117 -8.63 0.40 -9.51
C ASP A 117 -9.41 -0.75 -10.16
N VAL A 118 -9.77 -1.74 -9.35
CA VAL A 118 -10.61 -2.86 -9.77
C VAL A 118 -12.04 -2.58 -9.30
N PRO A 119 -13.02 -2.49 -10.22
CA PRO A 119 -14.40 -2.21 -9.85
C PRO A 119 -15.00 -3.32 -8.98
N ILE A 120 -16.01 -2.97 -8.17
CA ILE A 120 -16.69 -3.85 -7.21
C ILE A 120 -17.01 -5.27 -7.72
N ALA A 121 -17.40 -5.38 -9.00
CA ALA A 121 -17.88 -6.62 -9.59
C ALA A 121 -16.77 -7.64 -9.92
N ASP A 122 -15.48 -7.24 -9.87
CA ASP A 122 -14.36 -8.03 -10.41
C ASP A 122 -13.23 -8.29 -9.38
N THR A 123 -13.60 -8.37 -8.11
CA THR A 123 -12.62 -8.51 -7.02
C THR A 123 -12.07 -9.93 -6.85
N THR A 124 -12.68 -10.94 -7.47
CA THR A 124 -12.29 -12.35 -7.29
C THR A 124 -11.08 -12.78 -8.14
N THR A 125 -10.79 -12.05 -9.21
CA THR A 125 -9.76 -12.48 -10.19
C THR A 125 -8.63 -11.47 -10.32
N ASN A 126 -8.94 -10.16 -10.23
CA ASN A 126 -8.00 -9.10 -10.59
C ASN A 126 -7.49 -8.27 -9.40
N GLY A 127 -8.15 -8.35 -8.24
CA GLY A 127 -7.75 -7.57 -7.05
C GLY A 127 -6.51 -8.14 -6.39
N VAL A 128 -5.37 -7.43 -6.44
CA VAL A 128 -4.11 -7.85 -5.80
C VAL A 128 -3.82 -7.00 -4.56
N PHE A 129 -4.08 -5.71 -4.63
CA PHE A 129 -3.89 -4.77 -3.55
C PHE A 129 -5.23 -4.37 -2.93
N CYS A 130 -5.21 -4.17 -1.62
CA CYS A 130 -6.32 -3.65 -0.83
C CYS A 130 -5.85 -2.44 -0.04
N THR A 131 -6.64 -1.36 -0.05
CA THR A 131 -6.31 -0.13 0.65
C THR A 131 -7.20 0.08 1.85
N HIS A 132 -6.57 0.30 3.00
CA HIS A 132 -7.20 0.75 4.22
C HIS A 132 -6.75 2.15 4.56
N LEU A 133 -7.65 2.93 5.14
CA LEU A 133 -7.40 4.29 5.59
C LEU A 133 -7.59 4.35 7.10
N GLN A 134 -6.78 5.17 7.75
CA GLN A 134 -7.02 5.61 9.12
C GLN A 134 -6.85 7.13 9.12
N MET A 135 -7.92 7.84 9.44
CA MET A 135 -8.00 9.30 9.31
C MET A 135 -8.43 9.91 10.62
N ALA A 136 -7.67 10.91 11.09
CA ALA A 136 -7.98 11.65 12.30
C ALA A 136 -7.77 13.14 12.10
N ARG A 137 -8.77 13.95 12.45
CA ARG A 137 -8.76 15.41 12.40
C ARG A 137 -7.87 15.95 13.51
N ALA A 138 -6.66 16.40 13.17
CA ALA A 138 -5.55 16.55 14.12
C ALA A 138 -5.26 17.99 14.53
N VAL A 139 -5.57 18.98 13.69
CA VAL A 139 -5.22 20.38 13.96
C VAL A 139 -6.50 21.17 14.12
N GLN A 140 -6.71 21.82 15.27
CA GLN A 140 -7.85 22.70 15.51
C GLN A 140 -7.43 24.17 15.40
N LYS A 141 -8.24 24.98 14.73
CA LYS A 141 -8.10 26.44 14.66
C LYS A 141 -9.30 27.09 15.38
N PRO A 142 -9.09 28.04 16.29
CA PRO A 142 -10.19 28.82 16.86
C PRO A 142 -10.73 29.78 15.80
N LEU A 143 -12.03 29.71 15.51
CA LEU A 143 -12.70 30.64 14.58
C LEU A 143 -13.12 31.91 15.34
N SER A 144 -12.75 33.10 14.85
CA SER A 144 -12.95 34.36 15.59
C SER A 144 -14.40 34.87 15.62
N LEU A 145 -15.30 34.35 14.78
CA LEU A 145 -16.68 34.83 14.71
C LEU A 145 -17.64 34.16 15.70
N VAL A 146 -17.35 32.95 16.20
CA VAL A 146 -18.28 32.21 17.10
C VAL A 146 -17.56 31.51 18.27
N GLY A 147 -16.23 31.60 18.36
CA GLY A 147 -15.45 30.96 19.44
C GLY A 147 -15.43 29.42 19.38
N ALA A 148 -15.97 28.82 18.32
CA ALA A 148 -15.89 27.39 18.08
C ALA A 148 -14.54 27.02 17.45
N THR A 149 -13.92 25.96 17.97
CA THR A 149 -12.74 25.32 17.37
C THR A 149 -13.17 24.37 16.28
N HIS A 150 -12.67 24.56 15.05
CA HIS A 150 -12.89 23.64 13.94
C HIS A 150 -11.56 23.00 13.53
N PRO A 151 -11.56 21.74 13.11
CA PRO A 151 -10.36 21.10 12.59
C PRO A 151 -10.00 21.66 11.20
N ILE A 152 -8.74 21.99 10.96
CA ILE A 152 -8.22 22.53 9.68
C ILE A 152 -7.32 21.55 8.93
N ALA A 153 -6.99 20.42 9.55
CA ALA A 153 -6.19 19.38 8.91
C ALA A 153 -6.56 17.97 9.39
N VAL A 154 -6.48 17.03 8.47
CA VAL A 154 -6.65 15.59 8.69
C VAL A 154 -5.29 14.90 8.54
N ARG A 155 -4.88 14.16 9.56
CA ARG A 155 -3.81 13.17 9.42
C ARG A 155 -4.42 11.92 8.80
N ALA A 156 -3.94 11.55 7.62
CA ALA A 156 -4.34 10.33 6.94
C ALA A 156 -3.17 9.35 6.90
N LEU A 157 -3.43 8.12 7.33
CA LEU A 157 -2.58 6.97 7.15
C LEU A 157 -3.22 6.08 6.09
N VAL A 158 -2.48 5.85 5.01
CA VAL A 158 -2.85 4.94 3.92
C VAL A 158 -2.06 3.67 4.12
N ARG A 159 -2.76 2.55 4.18
CA ARG A 159 -2.17 1.22 4.28
C ARG A 159 -2.58 0.40 3.08
N VAL A 160 -1.60 -0.07 2.31
CA VAL A 160 -1.82 -0.98 1.19
C VAL A 160 -1.37 -2.37 1.59
N ILE A 161 -2.24 -3.35 1.33
CA ILE A 161 -2.06 -4.74 1.72
C ILE A 161 -2.16 -5.62 0.49
N TRP A 162 -1.32 -6.64 0.43
CA TRP A 162 -1.39 -7.69 -0.59
C TRP A 162 -1.08 -9.04 0.05
N ARG A 163 -1.43 -10.13 -0.62
CA ARG A 163 -1.02 -11.47 -0.20
C ARG A 163 0.39 -11.76 -0.70
N ARG A 164 1.25 -12.35 0.15
CA ARG A 164 2.62 -12.72 -0.24
C ARG A 164 2.69 -13.85 -1.25
N ASP A 165 1.62 -14.64 -1.37
CA ASP A 165 1.49 -15.71 -2.37
C ASP A 165 1.00 -15.21 -3.73
N LEU A 166 0.81 -13.89 -3.89
CA LEU A 166 0.35 -13.24 -5.12
C LEU A 166 -1.03 -13.67 -5.63
N ALA A 167 -1.78 -14.42 -4.83
CA ALA A 167 -3.17 -14.72 -5.16
C ALA A 167 -4.04 -13.47 -4.96
N PRO A 168 -5.17 -13.36 -5.68
CA PRO A 168 -6.11 -12.28 -5.48
C PRO A 168 -6.56 -12.14 -4.02
N ILE A 169 -6.74 -10.90 -3.56
CA ILE A 169 -7.18 -10.56 -2.21
C ILE A 169 -8.71 -10.46 -2.17
N THR A 170 -9.35 -11.56 -1.79
CA THR A 170 -10.82 -11.62 -1.63
C THR A 170 -11.26 -11.14 -0.25
N GLU A 171 -10.32 -11.09 0.70
CA GLU A 171 -10.57 -10.73 2.10
C GLU A 171 -10.74 -9.24 2.33
N CYS A 172 -10.38 -8.40 1.35
CA CYS A 172 -10.36 -6.94 1.47
C CYS A 172 -11.68 -6.33 1.97
N ARG A 173 -12.82 -6.93 1.58
CA ARG A 173 -14.17 -6.45 1.93
C ARG A 173 -14.87 -7.27 3.01
N THR A 174 -14.44 -8.51 3.20
CA THR A 174 -15.12 -9.49 4.06
C THR A 174 -14.49 -9.60 5.43
N THR A 175 -13.21 -9.23 5.55
CA THR A 175 -12.44 -9.35 6.79
C THR A 175 -12.22 -7.97 7.40
N ALA A 176 -12.43 -7.86 8.71
CA ALA A 176 -12.16 -6.62 9.43
C ALA A 176 -10.67 -6.24 9.28
N PRO A 177 -10.35 -4.96 9.01
CA PRO A 177 -8.97 -4.52 8.80
C PRO A 177 -8.00 -4.79 9.95
N ALA A 178 -8.50 -5.01 11.18
CA ALA A 178 -7.71 -5.39 12.35
C ALA A 178 -7.21 -6.86 12.27
N ASN A 179 -8.05 -7.79 11.83
CA ASN A 179 -7.73 -9.22 11.78
C ASN A 179 -6.65 -9.54 10.71
N ILE A 180 -6.46 -8.65 9.74
CA ILE A 180 -5.45 -8.80 8.69
C ILE A 180 -4.05 -8.55 9.25
N GLU A 181 -3.88 -7.65 10.22
CA GLU A 181 -2.57 -7.39 10.85
C GLU A 181 -2.06 -8.58 11.67
N GLU A 182 -2.96 -9.38 12.23
CA GLU A 182 -2.61 -10.59 13.00
C GLU A 182 -1.96 -11.68 12.13
N ASN A 183 -2.04 -11.56 10.79
CA ASN A 183 -1.57 -12.55 9.82
C ASN A 183 -0.38 -12.02 8.99
N ASP A 184 0.66 -11.50 9.65
CA ASP A 184 1.85 -10.91 9.03
C ASP A 184 2.65 -11.86 8.11
N ALA A 185 2.57 -13.17 8.37
CA ALA A 185 3.16 -14.20 7.55
C ALA A 185 2.45 -14.36 6.19
N ARG A 186 1.16 -14.05 6.13
CA ARG A 186 0.33 -14.20 4.91
C ARG A 186 0.32 -12.92 4.07
N TYR A 187 0.35 -11.76 4.72
CA TYR A 187 0.18 -10.47 4.06
C TYR A 187 1.47 -9.64 4.04
N GLY A 188 1.62 -8.84 2.99
CA GLY A 188 2.58 -7.75 2.92
C GLY A 188 1.85 -6.43 3.17
N PHE A 189 2.56 -5.47 3.78
CA PHE A 189 2.00 -4.17 4.14
C PHE A 189 2.92 -3.05 3.66
N TYR A 190 2.32 -1.98 3.17
CA TYR A 190 2.98 -0.72 2.89
C TYR A 190 2.18 0.40 3.53
N TYR A 191 2.87 1.30 4.25
CA TYR A 191 2.26 2.40 4.97
C TYR A 191 2.76 3.73 4.41
N LEU A 192 1.83 4.65 4.20
CA LEU A 192 2.11 6.03 3.82
C LEU A 192 1.33 6.95 4.77
N SER A 193 2.03 7.90 5.40
CA SER A 193 1.40 8.94 6.21
C SER A 193 1.42 10.26 5.46
N THR A 194 0.28 10.95 5.45
CA THR A 194 0.16 12.31 4.91
C THR A 194 -0.71 13.15 5.84
N VAL A 195 -0.51 14.45 5.81
CA VAL A 195 -1.41 15.42 6.42
C VAL A 195 -2.04 16.20 5.29
N VAL A 196 -3.36 16.34 5.33
CA VAL A 196 -4.13 17.08 4.33
C VAL A 196 -4.81 18.24 5.04
N GLY A 197 -4.50 19.45 4.59
CA GLY A 197 -5.10 20.68 5.11
C GLY A 197 -6.35 21.04 4.32
N GLN A 198 -7.25 21.75 4.98
CA GLN A 198 -8.39 22.43 4.37
C GLN A 198 -7.93 23.53 3.40
N GLU A 199 -8.72 23.84 2.37
CA GLU A 199 -8.54 25.07 1.61
C GLU A 199 -8.99 26.27 2.46
N GLU A 200 -8.04 27.09 2.92
CA GLU A 200 -8.38 28.37 3.55
C GLU A 200 -8.62 29.41 2.46
N ALA A 201 -9.89 29.79 2.24
CA ALA A 201 -10.20 31.00 1.50
C ALA A 201 -9.57 32.18 2.25
N SER A 202 -8.57 32.83 1.66
CA SER A 202 -7.98 34.04 2.23
C SER A 202 -9.06 35.14 2.22
N ASN A 203 -9.66 35.39 3.38
CA ASN A 203 -10.43 36.60 3.61
C ASN A 203 -9.48 37.75 3.97
#